data_AF-A0A257N8Y0-F1
#
_entry.id   AF-A0A257N8Y0-F1
#
_cell.length_a   1.000
_cell.length_b   1.000
_cell.length_c   1.000
_cell.angle_alpha   90.00
_cell.angle_beta   90.00
_cell.angle_gamma   90.00
#
_symmetry.space_group_name_H-M   'P 1'
#
loop_
_entity.id
_entity.type
_entity.pdbx_description
1 polymer ?
#
loop_
_entity_poly.entity_id
_entity_poly.type
_entity_poly.pdbx_seq_one_letter_code
_entity_poly.pdbx_strand_id
1 'polypeptide(L)'
;MKKRLLLIFLAMLLLIPIGLLGLMSSEWGSRWLLQRLLPAEVSVKTIQGSLLKQLQLEGLNYKSTAQTVELNKFIFSWQPNELLSGTLKIVDVTLDGVKVNLNEVAKQDEQSSPFDFDAPLALPIEFIIDNLLLTNMELQQGGRVQIIEKLQLTARTENGQLYIQSLDINAKPLIATAQGRMHLGKGFDFNLDTKWQLNTEQQGAWQASTKVSGDTKKITFRNSVSSPFRLALKGIVKNPLTAPDINVRLDWRDIKYPIVGDTPQLQSGKGTLRMIGLLTDYRLKINAQLNQAYLPNTPSLFAKYSPSI
;
A
#
# COMPACT_ATOMS: atom_id res chain seq x y z
N MET A 1 1.92 58.94 -6.07
CA MET A 1 0.95 58.20 -5.22
C MET A 1 0.78 56.74 -5.62
N LYS A 2 0.60 56.40 -6.92
CA LYS A 2 0.46 54.99 -7.41
C LYS A 2 1.60 54.03 -7.02
N LYS A 3 2.88 54.45 -7.07
CA LYS A 3 4.03 53.64 -6.61
C LYS A 3 4.00 53.32 -5.11
N ARG A 4 3.51 54.23 -4.26
CA ARG A 4 3.39 53.99 -2.81
C ARG A 4 2.26 53.01 -2.49
N LEU A 5 1.14 53.10 -3.22
CA LEU A 5 0.03 52.15 -3.10
C LEU A 5 0.39 50.74 -3.57
N LEU A 6 1.17 50.60 -4.64
CA LEU A 6 1.67 49.31 -5.11
C LEU A 6 2.68 48.68 -4.14
N LEU A 7 3.56 49.48 -3.53
CA LEU A 7 4.47 49.01 -2.48
C LEU A 7 3.72 48.59 -1.21
N ILE A 8 2.68 49.31 -0.80
CA ILE A 8 1.84 48.94 0.35
C ILE A 8 1.06 47.65 0.05
N PHE A 9 0.50 47.51 -1.15
CA PHE A 9 -0.19 46.30 -1.57
C PHE A 9 0.76 45.10 -1.64
N LEU A 10 1.96 45.26 -2.21
CA LEU A 10 2.98 44.22 -2.26
C LEU A 10 3.49 43.85 -0.87
N ALA A 11 3.69 44.85 0.00
CA ALA A 11 4.07 44.63 1.39
C ALA A 11 2.98 43.88 2.17
N MET A 12 1.70 44.21 1.96
CA MET A 12 0.57 43.52 2.58
C MET A 12 0.38 42.10 2.02
N LEU A 13 0.63 41.91 0.72
CA LEU A 13 0.62 40.60 0.06
C LEU A 13 1.76 39.70 0.57
N LEU A 14 2.93 40.26 0.87
CA LEU A 14 4.04 39.56 1.51
C LEU A 14 3.84 39.37 3.02
N LEU A 15 3.11 40.26 3.69
CA LEU A 15 2.87 40.19 5.13
C LEU A 15 2.05 38.95 5.51
N ILE A 16 1.11 38.53 4.66
CA ILE A 16 0.27 37.34 4.89
C ILE A 16 1.12 36.05 4.93
N PRO A 17 1.93 35.70 3.91
CA PRO A 17 2.80 34.53 3.98
C PRO A 17 3.88 34.67 5.06
N ILE A 18 4.43 35.86 5.29
CA ILE A 18 5.39 36.09 6.39
C ILE A 18 4.74 35.86 7.76
N GLY A 19 3.50 36.31 7.95
CA GLY A 19 2.73 36.10 9.17
C GLY A 19 2.37 34.62 9.39
N LEU A 20 1.94 33.92 8.33
CA LEU A 20 1.72 32.46 8.38
C LEU A 20 3.00 31.70 8.70
N LEU A 21 4.14 32.06 8.09
CA LEU A 21 5.44 31.47 8.40
C LEU A 21 5.85 31.74 9.85
N GLY A 22 5.60 32.96 10.38
CA GLY A 22 5.83 33.28 11.78
C GLY A 22 4.98 32.43 12.75
N LEU A 23 3.71 32.22 12.40
CA LEU A 23 2.82 31.35 13.16
C LEU A 23 3.29 29.89 13.13
N MET A 24 3.62 29.35 11.95
CA MET A 24 4.15 27.99 11.80
C MET A 24 5.53 27.79 12.45
N SER A 25 6.33 28.86 12.58
CA SER A 25 7.64 28.81 13.22
C SER A 25 7.56 28.68 14.72
N SER A 26 6.55 29.29 15.33
CA SER A 26 6.37 29.33 16.78
C SER A 26 5.51 28.16 17.27
N GLU A 27 5.78 27.69 18.49
CA GLU A 27 4.99 26.63 19.11
C GLU A 27 3.54 27.09 19.36
N TRP A 28 3.38 28.31 19.87
CA TRP A 28 2.06 28.89 20.11
C TRP A 28 1.27 29.11 18.83
N GLY A 29 1.89 29.66 17.78
CA GLY A 29 1.23 29.87 16.49
C GLY A 29 0.87 28.56 15.79
N SER A 30 1.72 27.54 15.88
CA SER A 30 1.45 26.20 15.35
C SER A 30 0.27 25.55 16.06
N ARG A 31 0.20 25.64 17.39
CA ARG A 31 -0.92 25.14 18.19
C ARG A 31 -2.22 25.84 17.81
N TRP A 32 -2.22 27.17 17.70
CA TRP A 32 -3.39 27.95 17.29
C TRP A 32 -3.87 27.57 15.88
N LEU A 33 -2.93 27.43 14.93
CA LEU A 33 -3.24 27.05 13.55
C LEU A 33 -3.86 25.65 13.48
N LEU A 34 -3.30 24.67 14.20
CA LEU A 34 -3.82 23.30 14.25
C LEU A 34 -5.22 23.27 14.85
N GLN A 35 -5.46 23.98 15.95
CA GLN A 35 -6.80 24.08 16.55
C GLN A 35 -7.85 24.65 15.58
N ARG A 36 -7.44 25.50 14.62
CA ARG A 36 -8.35 26.08 13.64
C ARG A 36 -8.60 25.17 12.44
N LEU A 37 -7.62 24.35 12.06
CA LEU A 37 -7.67 23.48 10.89
C LEU A 37 -8.21 22.08 11.20
N LEU A 38 -8.12 21.63 12.44
CA LEU A 38 -8.65 20.33 12.85
C LEU A 38 -10.19 20.34 12.83
N PRO A 39 -10.83 19.31 12.25
CA PRO A 39 -12.27 19.12 12.35
C PRO A 39 -12.74 19.05 13.81
N ALA A 40 -14.00 19.39 14.07
CA ALA A 40 -14.58 19.35 15.42
C ALA A 40 -14.58 17.92 16.01
N GLU A 41 -14.52 16.92 15.15
CA GLU A 41 -14.47 15.49 15.45
C GLU A 41 -13.08 15.01 15.87
N VAL A 42 -12.03 15.82 15.68
CA VAL A 42 -10.66 15.49 16.04
C VAL A 42 -10.29 16.17 17.35
N SER A 43 -9.82 15.37 18.31
CA SER A 43 -9.28 15.84 19.58
C SER A 43 -7.80 15.46 19.69
N VAL A 44 -6.99 16.32 20.29
CA VAL A 44 -5.56 16.10 20.53
C VAL A 44 -5.25 16.52 21.96
N LYS A 45 -4.61 15.65 22.74
CA LYS A 45 -4.30 15.94 24.16
C LYS A 45 -3.15 16.92 24.31
N THR A 46 -2.06 16.66 23.58
CA THR A 46 -0.83 17.43 23.70
C THR A 46 -0.30 17.78 22.32
N ILE A 47 0.11 19.04 22.15
CA ILE A 47 0.74 19.57 20.94
C ILE A 47 2.06 20.22 21.37
N GLN A 48 3.17 19.69 20.87
CA GLN A 48 4.53 20.14 21.17
C GLN A 48 5.30 20.47 19.89
N GLY A 49 6.23 21.42 20.00
CA GLY A 49 7.08 21.83 18.90
C GLY A 49 6.38 22.77 17.91
N SER A 50 6.88 22.83 16.68
CA SER A 50 6.38 23.77 15.67
C SER A 50 6.29 23.15 14.29
N LEU A 51 5.37 23.66 13.47
CA LEU A 51 5.11 23.15 12.13
C LEU A 51 6.33 23.29 11.20
N LEU A 52 7.20 24.29 11.39
CA LEU A 52 8.39 24.46 10.53
C LEU A 52 9.61 23.63 10.96
N LYS A 53 9.58 23.01 12.14
CA LYS A 53 10.69 22.17 12.63
C LYS A 53 10.19 20.74 12.80
N GLN A 54 9.83 20.40 14.02
CA GLN A 54 9.26 19.12 14.39
C GLN A 54 7.99 19.39 15.18
N LEU A 55 6.89 18.82 14.70
CA LEU A 55 5.60 18.80 15.38
C LEU A 55 5.42 17.43 16.01
N GLN A 56 5.06 17.40 17.29
CA GLN A 56 4.66 16.19 17.99
C GLN A 56 3.25 16.35 18.54
N LEU A 57 2.36 15.40 18.21
CA LEU A 57 1.00 15.31 18.74
C LEU A 57 0.86 14.02 19.54
N GLU A 58 0.20 14.09 20.68
CA GLU A 58 -0.07 12.91 21.50
C GLU A 58 -1.55 12.77 21.82
N GLY A 59 -2.02 11.52 21.83
CA GLY A 59 -3.40 11.16 22.13
C GLY A 59 -4.39 11.78 21.17
N LEU A 60 -4.14 11.66 19.86
CA LEU A 60 -5.09 12.08 18.83
C LEU A 60 -6.25 11.07 18.81
N ASN A 61 -7.48 11.58 18.85
CA ASN A 61 -8.69 10.77 18.77
C ASN A 61 -9.67 11.42 17.80
N TYR A 62 -10.07 10.68 16.79
CA TYR A 62 -11.07 11.04 15.80
C TYR A 62 -12.29 10.14 15.95
N LYS A 63 -13.48 10.74 16.05
CA LYS A 63 -14.73 10.00 16.15
C LYS A 63 -15.72 10.46 15.10
N SER A 64 -16.21 9.50 14.32
CA SER A 64 -17.30 9.70 13.37
C SER A 64 -18.39 8.66 13.61
N THR A 65 -19.49 8.75 12.86
CA THR A 65 -20.55 7.73 12.85
C THR A 65 -20.04 6.38 12.34
N ALA A 66 -19.13 6.39 11.35
CA ALA A 66 -18.63 5.21 10.67
C ALA A 66 -17.40 4.56 11.32
N GLN A 67 -16.54 5.35 11.98
CA GLN A 67 -15.27 4.85 12.51
C GLN A 67 -14.73 5.69 13.67
N THR A 68 -13.96 5.03 14.53
CA THR A 68 -13.12 5.68 15.54
C THR A 68 -11.65 5.41 15.25
N VAL A 69 -10.84 6.46 15.24
CA VAL A 69 -9.39 6.35 15.07
C VAL A 69 -8.69 6.96 16.28
N GLU A 70 -7.85 6.18 16.92
CA GLU A 70 -6.99 6.63 18.02
C GLU A 70 -5.53 6.51 17.59
N LEU A 71 -4.72 7.49 17.97
CA LEU A 71 -3.31 7.54 17.66
C LEU A 71 -2.56 8.03 18.90
N ASN A 72 -1.66 7.19 19.41
CA ASN A 72 -0.91 7.51 20.63
C ASN A 72 0.06 8.64 20.40
N LYS A 73 0.85 8.57 19.33
CA LYS A 73 1.89 9.54 19.02
C LYS A 73 2.03 9.77 17.53
N PHE A 74 2.05 11.04 17.14
CA PHE A 74 2.36 11.50 15.80
C PHE A 74 3.60 12.41 15.87
N ILE A 75 4.58 12.16 15.01
CA ILE A 75 5.71 13.06 14.79
C ILE A 75 5.73 13.42 13.31
N PHE A 76 5.88 14.71 13.03
CA PHE A 76 6.07 15.23 11.68
C PHE A 76 7.23 16.22 11.66
N SER A 77 8.17 16.03 10.75
CA SER A 77 9.22 16.99 10.45
C SER A 77 9.51 17.05 8.96
N TRP A 78 9.83 18.25 8.48
CA TRP A 78 10.06 18.52 7.07
C TRP A 78 11.04 19.69 6.91
N GLN A 79 11.49 19.96 5.69
CA GLN A 79 12.43 21.03 5.37
C GLN A 79 11.76 22.09 4.49
N PRO A 80 11.16 23.14 5.09
CA PRO A 80 10.43 24.17 4.34
C PRO A 80 11.28 24.90 3.29
N ASN A 81 12.58 25.04 3.53
CA ASN A 81 13.49 25.76 2.63
C ASN A 81 13.62 25.07 1.26
N GLU A 82 13.40 23.75 1.18
CA GLU A 82 13.42 22.98 -0.07
C GLU A 82 12.21 23.30 -0.97
N LEU A 83 11.14 23.89 -0.44
CA LEU A 83 10.04 24.35 -1.28
C LEU A 83 10.47 25.48 -2.23
N LEU A 84 11.52 26.25 -1.85
CA LEU A 84 12.06 27.31 -2.69
C LEU A 84 12.74 26.76 -3.96
N SER A 85 13.21 25.51 -3.92
CA SER A 85 13.73 24.76 -5.07
C SER A 85 12.67 23.92 -5.77
N GLY A 86 11.40 23.97 -5.33
CA GLY A 86 10.30 23.19 -5.90
C GLY A 86 10.14 21.79 -5.31
N THR A 87 10.73 21.51 -4.15
CA THR A 87 10.74 20.19 -3.52
C THR A 87 10.10 20.20 -2.13
N LEU A 88 9.04 19.42 -1.96
CA LEU A 88 8.47 19.13 -0.64
C LEU A 88 9.24 17.98 0.01
N LYS A 89 10.23 18.31 0.85
CA LYS A 89 11.02 17.30 1.57
C LYS A 89 10.49 17.06 2.98
N ILE A 90 9.93 15.88 3.17
CA ILE A 90 9.46 15.33 4.44
C ILE A 90 10.57 14.47 5.04
N VAL A 91 11.06 14.85 6.21
CA VAL A 91 12.19 14.17 6.87
C VAL A 91 11.69 13.01 7.72
N ASP A 92 10.62 13.23 8.48
CA ASP A 92 10.05 12.20 9.35
C ASP A 92 8.53 12.32 9.42
N VAL A 93 7.84 11.20 9.21
CA VAL A 93 6.44 10.99 9.58
C VAL A 93 6.36 9.72 10.40
N THR A 94 6.28 9.86 11.71
CA THR A 94 6.14 8.72 12.61
C THR A 94 4.75 8.66 13.21
N LEU A 95 4.06 7.53 13.03
CA LEU A 95 2.79 7.21 13.67
C LEU A 95 3.00 5.99 14.57
N ASP A 96 2.69 6.12 15.85
CA ASP A 96 2.76 5.00 16.80
C ASP A 96 1.42 4.77 17.49
N GLY A 97 1.04 3.50 17.62
CA GLY A 97 -0.14 3.07 18.36
C GLY A 97 -1.43 3.51 17.70
N VAL A 98 -1.58 3.24 16.40
CA VAL A 98 -2.80 3.54 15.64
C VAL A 98 -3.84 2.46 15.91
N LYS A 99 -5.03 2.83 16.39
CA LYS A 99 -6.17 1.93 16.55
C LYS A 99 -7.33 2.42 15.71
N VAL A 100 -7.74 1.62 14.74
CA VAL A 100 -8.88 1.91 13.87
C VAL A 100 -9.98 0.91 14.16
N ASN A 101 -11.15 1.40 14.59
CA ASN A 101 -12.35 0.57 14.71
C ASN A 101 -13.36 1.03 13.66
N LEU A 102 -13.72 0.13 12.76
CA LEU A 102 -14.71 0.36 11.73
C LEU A 102 -16.07 -0.14 12.23
N ASN A 103 -17.07 0.73 12.28
CA ASN A 103 -18.43 0.36 12.59
C ASN A 103 -19.12 -0.17 11.33
N GLU A 104 -19.77 -1.33 11.41
CA GLU A 104 -20.41 -2.04 10.28
C GLU A 104 -21.55 -1.26 9.59
N VAL A 105 -21.96 -0.10 10.10
CA VAL A 105 -23.18 0.62 9.68
C VAL A 105 -22.95 1.64 8.55
N ALA A 106 -21.70 1.83 8.10
CA ALA A 106 -21.45 2.67 6.94
C ALA A 106 -21.87 1.92 5.65
N LYS A 107 -23.14 2.05 5.26
CA LYS A 107 -23.57 1.79 3.89
C LYS A 107 -22.63 2.60 2.99
N GLN A 108 -21.95 1.92 2.09
CA GLN A 108 -21.21 2.55 0.99
C GLN A 108 -22.21 3.36 0.18
N ASP A 109 -22.28 4.66 0.45
CA ASP A 109 -22.67 5.58 -0.59
C ASP A 109 -21.67 5.36 -1.73
N GLU A 110 -22.19 5.05 -2.92
CA GLU A 110 -21.42 4.93 -4.16
C GLU A 110 -20.89 6.32 -4.55
N GLN A 111 -20.03 6.88 -3.71
CA GLN A 111 -19.28 8.08 -4.04
C GLN A 111 -18.25 7.66 -5.09
N SER A 112 -18.42 8.17 -6.30
CA SER A 112 -17.46 8.06 -7.39
C SER A 112 -16.03 8.20 -6.86
N SER A 113 -15.17 7.23 -7.18
CA SER A 113 -13.75 7.26 -6.81
C SER A 113 -13.20 8.66 -7.08
N PRO A 114 -12.63 9.36 -6.08
CA PRO A 114 -12.07 10.68 -6.28
C PRO A 114 -10.84 10.66 -7.21
N PHE A 115 -10.36 9.47 -7.55
CA PHE A 115 -9.22 9.25 -8.43
C PHE A 115 -9.68 8.70 -9.78
N ASP A 116 -9.35 9.43 -10.85
CA ASP A 116 -9.50 9.02 -12.25
C ASP A 116 -8.18 8.42 -12.75
N PHE A 117 -8.17 7.11 -13.00
CA PHE A 117 -7.00 6.37 -13.48
C PHE A 117 -6.64 6.67 -14.96
N ASP A 118 -7.51 7.34 -15.71
CA ASP A 118 -7.25 7.74 -17.09
C ASP A 118 -6.69 9.18 -17.21
N ALA A 119 -6.81 9.97 -16.14
CA ALA A 119 -6.26 11.33 -16.07
C ALA A 119 -4.74 11.31 -15.83
N PRO A 120 -3.95 12.18 -16.49
CA PRO A 120 -2.53 12.31 -16.23
C PRO A 120 -2.28 12.94 -14.85
N LEU A 121 -1.39 12.37 -14.04
CA LEU A 121 -1.02 12.91 -12.72
C LEU A 121 0.24 13.79 -12.78
N ALA A 122 0.09 15.00 -13.31
CA ALA A 122 1.19 15.96 -13.28
C ALA A 122 1.38 16.53 -11.86
N LEU A 123 2.48 16.18 -11.19
CA LEU A 123 2.84 16.81 -9.93
C LEU A 123 3.49 18.19 -10.18
N PRO A 124 2.97 19.26 -9.57
CA PRO A 124 3.54 20.60 -9.72
C PRO A 124 4.86 20.80 -8.96
N ILE A 125 5.14 19.93 -7.98
CA ILE A 125 6.33 19.93 -7.14
C ILE A 125 6.86 18.50 -6.97
N GLU A 126 8.16 18.36 -6.74
CA GLU A 126 8.73 17.08 -6.34
C GLU A 126 8.45 16.83 -4.85
N PHE A 127 8.31 15.57 -4.44
CA PHE A 127 8.26 15.19 -3.04
C PHE A 127 9.37 14.19 -2.69
N ILE A 128 9.91 14.32 -1.49
CA ILE A 128 10.88 13.40 -0.90
C ILE A 128 10.36 13.02 0.48
N ILE A 129 10.33 11.74 0.79
CA ILE A 129 9.98 11.17 2.09
C ILE A 129 11.19 10.35 2.52
N ASP A 130 11.99 10.91 3.43
CA ASP A 130 13.18 10.24 3.96
C ASP A 130 12.77 9.09 4.90
N ASN A 131 11.76 9.32 5.76
CA ASN A 131 11.22 8.30 6.65
C ASN A 131 9.71 8.50 6.89
N LEU A 132 8.90 7.52 6.48
CA LEU A 132 7.55 7.32 7.00
C LEU A 132 7.56 6.01 7.79
N LEU A 133 7.30 6.10 9.08
CA LEU A 133 7.27 4.97 10.01
C LEU A 133 5.90 4.86 10.68
N LEU A 134 5.31 3.69 10.60
CA LEU A 134 4.11 3.32 11.33
C LEU A 134 4.42 2.12 12.21
N THR A 135 4.16 2.23 13.51
CA THR A 135 4.36 1.14 14.48
C THR A 135 3.07 0.87 15.26
N ASN A 136 2.86 -0.41 15.60
CA ASN A 136 1.76 -0.85 16.45
C ASN A 136 0.39 -0.39 15.93
N MET A 137 0.09 -0.67 14.66
CA MET A 137 -1.23 -0.43 14.10
C MET A 137 -2.14 -1.63 14.35
N GLU A 138 -3.31 -1.37 14.89
CA GLU A 138 -4.40 -2.31 15.10
C GLU A 138 -5.63 -1.88 14.29
N LEU A 139 -6.13 -2.77 13.45
CA LEU A 139 -7.38 -2.60 12.73
C LEU A 139 -8.40 -3.59 13.29
N GLN A 140 -9.52 -3.08 13.79
CA GLN A 140 -10.66 -3.88 14.24
C GLN A 140 -11.81 -3.73 13.25
N GLN A 141 -12.23 -4.84 12.66
CA GLN A 141 -13.38 -4.88 11.74
C GLN A 141 -14.09 -6.24 11.86
N GLY A 142 -15.41 -6.22 12.10
CA GLY A 142 -16.23 -7.44 12.17
C GLY A 142 -15.71 -8.49 13.16
N GLY A 143 -15.23 -8.05 14.33
CA GLY A 143 -14.68 -8.92 15.38
C GLY A 143 -13.28 -9.50 15.10
N ARG A 144 -12.65 -9.17 13.97
CA ARG A 144 -11.26 -9.54 13.67
C ARG A 144 -10.32 -8.40 13.99
N VAL A 145 -9.19 -8.74 14.60
CA VAL A 145 -8.10 -7.80 14.89
C VAL A 145 -6.94 -8.13 13.97
N GLN A 146 -6.55 -7.18 13.14
CA GLN A 146 -5.35 -7.26 12.31
C GLN A 146 -4.30 -6.33 12.85
N ILE A 147 -3.09 -6.86 13.05
CA ILE A 147 -1.97 -6.13 13.64
C ILE A 147 -0.87 -5.97 12.60
N ILE A 148 -0.46 -4.71 12.39
CA ILE A 148 0.73 -4.34 11.64
C ILE A 148 1.73 -3.82 12.68
N GLU A 149 2.76 -4.63 12.97
CA GLU A 149 3.77 -4.29 13.97
C GLU A 149 4.63 -3.12 13.51
N LYS A 150 5.03 -3.13 12.23
CA LYS A 150 5.84 -2.07 11.63
C LYS A 150 5.57 -1.94 10.13
N LEU A 151 5.44 -0.70 9.65
CA LEU A 151 5.54 -0.34 8.24
C LEU A 151 6.54 0.82 8.12
N GLN A 152 7.50 0.72 7.22
CA GLN A 152 8.46 1.78 6.96
C GLN A 152 8.59 2.04 5.46
N LEU A 153 8.53 3.30 5.05
CA LEU A 153 8.58 3.73 3.65
C LEU A 153 9.60 4.86 3.47
N THR A 154 10.43 4.72 2.45
CA THR A 154 11.25 5.79 1.89
C THR A 154 10.92 5.91 0.41
N ALA A 155 10.55 7.12 -0.02
CA ALA A 155 10.10 7.37 -1.38
C ALA A 155 10.48 8.77 -1.85
N ARG A 156 10.67 8.94 -3.16
CA ARG A 156 10.92 10.24 -3.78
C ARG A 156 10.30 10.32 -5.16
N THR A 157 10.03 11.52 -5.61
CA THR A 157 9.76 11.78 -7.02
C THR A 157 10.90 12.52 -7.66
N GLU A 158 11.17 12.21 -8.92
CA GLU A 158 12.13 12.91 -9.75
C GLU A 158 11.69 12.80 -11.21
N ASN A 159 11.63 13.93 -11.93
CA ASN A 159 11.28 13.96 -13.36
C ASN A 159 9.97 13.20 -13.70
N GLY A 160 8.93 13.36 -12.89
CA GLY A 160 7.63 12.69 -13.09
C GLY A 160 7.66 11.18 -12.87
N GLN A 161 8.66 10.66 -12.16
CA GLN A 161 8.73 9.26 -11.70
C GLN A 161 8.65 9.24 -10.18
N LEU A 162 7.80 8.40 -9.62
CA LEU A 162 7.82 8.00 -8.21
C LEU A 162 8.77 6.81 -8.06
N TYR A 163 9.74 6.93 -7.16
CA TYR A 163 10.63 5.86 -6.73
C TYR A 163 10.26 5.43 -5.31
N ILE A 164 9.86 4.18 -5.16
CA ILE A 164 9.77 3.51 -3.85
C ILE A 164 11.15 2.90 -3.61
N GLN A 165 11.95 3.58 -2.80
CA GLN A 165 13.33 3.15 -2.51
C GLN A 165 13.31 1.93 -1.58
N SER A 166 12.44 1.95 -0.58
CA SER A 166 12.15 0.82 0.30
C SER A 166 10.76 0.95 0.88
N LEU A 167 10.04 -0.17 0.90
CA LEU A 167 8.82 -0.37 1.68
C LEU A 167 8.99 -1.67 2.46
N ASP A 168 9.09 -1.57 3.78
CA ASP A 168 9.22 -2.70 4.70
C ASP A 168 7.93 -2.85 5.48
N ILE A 169 7.38 -4.05 5.52
CA ILE A 169 6.14 -4.39 6.23
C ILE A 169 6.43 -5.60 7.11
N ASN A 170 6.18 -5.44 8.41
CA ASN A 170 6.11 -6.52 9.38
C ASN A 170 4.71 -6.55 9.98
N ALA A 171 3.93 -7.52 9.54
CA ALA A 171 2.61 -7.83 10.07
C ALA A 171 2.56 -9.32 10.38
N LYS A 172 1.71 -9.78 11.31
CA LYS A 172 1.53 -11.23 11.49
C LYS A 172 0.39 -11.71 10.58
N PRO A 173 0.56 -12.77 9.77
CA PRO A 173 1.75 -13.64 9.61
C PRO A 173 2.69 -13.28 8.43
N LEU A 174 2.65 -12.03 7.93
CA LEU A 174 3.32 -11.56 6.71
C LEU A 174 4.50 -10.60 6.98
N ILE A 175 5.69 -10.98 6.57
CA ILE A 175 6.83 -10.06 6.43
C ILE A 175 7.05 -9.80 4.94
N ALA A 176 7.14 -8.55 4.53
CA ALA A 176 7.36 -8.18 3.13
C ALA A 176 8.28 -6.99 2.97
N THR A 177 9.07 -7.00 1.90
CA THR A 177 9.83 -5.85 1.44
C THR A 177 9.51 -5.58 -0.03
N ALA A 178 9.47 -4.30 -0.40
CA ALA A 178 9.18 -3.88 -1.76
C ALA A 178 10.02 -2.68 -2.17
N GLN A 179 10.36 -2.63 -3.46
CA GLN A 179 11.00 -1.50 -4.10
C GLN A 179 10.49 -1.40 -5.53
N GLY A 180 10.49 -0.21 -6.11
CA GLY A 180 9.95 -0.05 -7.45
C GLY A 180 9.92 1.39 -7.91
N ARG A 181 9.37 1.57 -9.10
CA ARG A 181 9.11 2.89 -9.66
C ARG A 181 7.81 2.93 -10.43
N MET A 182 7.24 4.12 -10.54
CA MET A 182 6.01 4.39 -11.27
C MET A 182 6.14 5.72 -11.98
N HIS A 183 5.82 5.74 -13.27
CA HIS A 183 5.68 6.98 -14.00
C HIS A 183 4.38 7.65 -13.58
N LEU A 184 4.44 8.93 -13.22
CA LEU A 184 3.27 9.71 -12.79
C LEU A 184 2.53 10.38 -13.97
N GLY A 185 2.80 9.96 -15.21
CA GLY A 185 2.08 10.44 -16.39
C GLY A 185 0.76 9.70 -16.65
N LYS A 186 0.28 9.80 -17.89
CA LYS A 186 -0.86 9.01 -18.36
C LYS A 186 -0.50 7.52 -18.38
N GLY A 187 -1.36 6.66 -17.82
CA GLY A 187 -1.21 5.21 -17.87
C GLY A 187 -0.46 4.57 -16.70
N PHE A 188 0.29 5.38 -15.93
CA PHE A 188 0.94 4.96 -14.69
C PHE A 188 1.89 3.75 -14.80
N ASP A 189 2.74 3.72 -15.83
CA ASP A 189 3.67 2.62 -16.06
C ASP A 189 4.51 2.35 -14.81
N PHE A 190 4.49 1.11 -14.31
CA PHE A 190 5.14 0.78 -13.05
C PHE A 190 5.95 -0.51 -13.13
N ASN A 191 6.92 -0.62 -12.24
CA ASN A 191 7.55 -1.87 -11.86
C ASN A 191 7.66 -1.95 -10.33
N LEU A 192 7.52 -3.16 -9.81
CA LEU A 192 7.57 -3.44 -8.39
C LEU A 192 8.22 -4.80 -8.19
N ASP A 193 9.31 -4.80 -7.44
CA ASP A 193 9.99 -5.99 -6.97
C ASP A 193 9.66 -6.16 -5.49
N THR A 194 9.12 -7.33 -5.12
CA THR A 194 8.77 -7.64 -3.74
C THR A 194 9.38 -8.97 -3.31
N LYS A 195 9.74 -9.05 -2.03
CA LYS A 195 10.06 -10.30 -1.33
C LYS A 195 9.08 -10.43 -0.19
N TRP A 196 8.50 -11.60 0.00
CA TRP A 196 7.55 -11.81 1.08
C TRP A 196 7.72 -13.19 1.71
N GLN A 197 7.40 -13.25 2.99
CA GLN A 197 7.39 -14.45 3.79
C GLN A 197 6.06 -14.51 4.54
N LEU A 198 5.40 -15.66 4.46
CA LEU A 198 4.15 -15.90 5.17
C LEU A 198 4.37 -17.10 6.09
N ASN A 199 4.24 -16.90 7.40
CA ASN A 199 4.44 -17.97 8.38
C ASN A 199 3.10 -18.32 9.05
N THR A 200 2.44 -19.36 8.55
CA THR A 200 1.17 -19.83 9.13
C THR A 200 1.37 -21.19 9.77
N GLU A 201 0.77 -21.40 10.94
CA GLU A 201 0.87 -22.68 11.67
C GLU A 201 0.36 -23.87 10.83
N GLN A 202 -0.67 -23.64 10.01
CA GLN A 202 -1.32 -24.70 9.22
C GLN A 202 -0.73 -24.92 7.82
N GLN A 203 -0.04 -23.93 7.24
CA GLN A 203 0.48 -24.02 5.86
C GLN A 203 2.00 -23.86 5.78
N GLY A 204 2.70 -23.74 6.92
CA GLY A 204 4.14 -23.65 7.01
C GLY A 204 4.70 -22.28 6.62
N ALA A 205 6.03 -22.21 6.50
CA ALA A 205 6.76 -21.01 6.14
C ALA A 205 6.90 -20.88 4.62
N TRP A 206 6.15 -19.96 4.03
CA TRP A 206 6.23 -19.59 2.63
C TRP A 206 7.27 -18.50 2.44
N GLN A 207 8.06 -18.63 1.38
CA GLN A 207 9.01 -17.59 0.99
C GLN A 207 8.93 -17.41 -0.51
N ALA A 208 8.78 -16.17 -0.97
CA ALA A 208 8.70 -15.89 -2.39
C ALA A 208 9.25 -14.53 -2.77
N SER A 209 9.53 -14.40 -4.06
CA SER A 209 9.81 -13.12 -4.71
C SER A 209 8.79 -12.88 -5.81
N THR A 210 8.30 -11.65 -5.92
CA THR A 210 7.32 -11.26 -6.94
C THR A 210 7.84 -10.06 -7.70
N LYS A 211 7.79 -10.12 -9.02
CA LYS A 211 7.94 -8.96 -9.89
C LYS A 211 6.59 -8.66 -10.51
N VAL A 212 6.14 -7.42 -10.40
CA VAL A 212 4.92 -6.93 -11.05
C VAL A 212 5.32 -5.72 -11.89
N SER A 213 4.81 -5.65 -13.12
CA SER A 213 5.09 -4.53 -14.01
C SER A 213 3.95 -4.35 -14.99
N GLY A 214 3.68 -3.12 -15.41
CA GLY A 214 2.59 -2.85 -16.34
C GLY A 214 2.10 -1.43 -16.28
N ASP A 215 0.86 -1.25 -16.69
CA ASP A 215 0.12 0.02 -16.70
C ASP A 215 -1.37 -0.27 -16.36
N THR A 216 -2.23 0.75 -16.46
CA THR A 216 -3.68 0.62 -16.19
C THR A 216 -4.42 -0.35 -17.13
N LYS A 217 -3.82 -0.75 -18.25
CA LYS A 217 -4.42 -1.62 -19.28
C LYS A 217 -3.87 -3.03 -19.26
N LYS A 218 -2.63 -3.22 -18.82
CA LYS A 218 -1.96 -4.52 -18.83
C LYS A 218 -0.99 -4.65 -17.67
N ILE A 219 -1.22 -5.65 -16.83
CA ILE A 219 -0.31 -6.04 -15.74
C ILE A 219 0.35 -7.36 -16.11
N THR A 220 1.67 -7.44 -15.95
CA THR A 220 2.45 -8.68 -16.03
C THR A 220 3.05 -8.96 -14.67
N PHE A 221 2.99 -10.21 -14.23
CA PHE A 221 3.55 -10.61 -12.95
C PHE A 221 4.32 -11.92 -13.06
N ARG A 222 5.34 -12.06 -12.22
CA ARG A 222 6.11 -13.28 -12.02
C ARG A 222 6.35 -13.46 -10.53
N ASN A 223 5.78 -14.50 -9.96
CA ASN A 223 6.03 -14.92 -8.59
C ASN A 223 6.84 -16.22 -8.58
N SER A 224 7.86 -16.29 -7.72
CA SER A 224 8.72 -17.45 -7.54
C SER A 224 8.77 -17.78 -6.07
N VAL A 225 8.13 -18.89 -5.69
CA VAL A 225 8.10 -19.43 -4.34
C VAL A 225 9.24 -20.43 -4.20
N SER A 226 10.06 -20.27 -3.16
CA SER A 226 11.20 -21.15 -2.86
C SER A 226 10.91 -22.14 -1.72
N SER A 227 9.96 -21.82 -0.85
CA SER A 227 9.56 -22.61 0.33
C SER A 227 8.04 -22.54 0.50
N PRO A 228 7.36 -23.61 0.96
CA PRO A 228 7.92 -24.92 1.34
C PRO A 228 8.24 -25.85 0.15
N PHE A 229 7.81 -25.48 -1.05
CA PHE A 229 8.13 -26.14 -2.31
C PHE A 229 8.32 -25.11 -3.41
N ARG A 230 8.81 -25.54 -4.58
CA ARG A 230 9.12 -24.62 -5.68
C ARG A 230 7.89 -24.37 -6.55
N LEU A 231 7.45 -23.12 -6.59
CA LEU A 231 6.41 -22.66 -7.51
C LEU A 231 6.95 -21.53 -8.38
N ALA A 232 6.59 -21.55 -9.66
CA ALA A 232 6.78 -20.44 -10.58
C ALA A 232 5.44 -20.07 -11.19
N LEU A 233 4.91 -18.92 -10.78
CA LEU A 233 3.68 -18.36 -11.30
C LEU A 233 4.05 -17.19 -12.23
N LYS A 234 3.57 -17.22 -13.46
CA LYS A 234 3.70 -16.11 -14.40
C LYS A 234 2.36 -15.81 -15.04
N GLY A 235 2.05 -14.55 -15.24
CA GLY A 235 0.79 -14.20 -15.87
C GLY A 235 0.75 -12.80 -16.43
N ILE A 236 -0.27 -12.59 -17.25
CA ILE A 236 -0.67 -11.30 -17.80
C ILE A 236 -2.15 -11.12 -17.47
N VAL A 237 -2.51 -9.93 -17.01
CA VAL A 237 -3.89 -9.47 -16.83
C VAL A 237 -4.10 -8.28 -17.74
N LYS A 238 -5.07 -8.36 -18.64
CA LYS A 238 -5.51 -7.23 -19.47
C LYS A 238 -6.77 -6.63 -18.87
N ASN A 239 -6.97 -5.32 -19.07
CA ASN A 239 -8.12 -4.56 -18.57
C ASN A 239 -8.40 -4.79 -17.07
N PRO A 240 -7.37 -4.66 -16.20
CA PRO A 240 -7.48 -5.01 -14.78
C PRO A 240 -8.54 -4.20 -14.02
N LEU A 241 -8.92 -3.01 -14.52
CA LEU A 241 -9.87 -2.10 -13.90
C LEU A 241 -11.33 -2.27 -14.37
N THR A 242 -11.58 -3.03 -15.45
CA THR A 242 -12.92 -3.14 -16.05
C THR A 242 -13.38 -4.59 -16.19
N ALA A 243 -12.83 -5.31 -17.16
CA ALA A 243 -13.13 -6.71 -17.42
C ALA A 243 -11.81 -7.52 -17.50
N PRO A 244 -11.29 -7.97 -16.35
CA PRO A 244 -9.97 -8.62 -16.29
C PRO A 244 -9.94 -9.91 -17.13
N ASP A 245 -9.12 -9.89 -18.19
CA ASP A 245 -8.78 -11.06 -19.00
C ASP A 245 -7.41 -11.57 -18.56
N ILE A 246 -7.41 -12.77 -17.97
CA ILE A 246 -6.26 -13.38 -17.34
C ILE A 246 -5.64 -14.45 -18.24
N ASN A 247 -4.31 -14.46 -18.33
CA ASN A 247 -3.55 -15.55 -18.90
C ASN A 247 -2.41 -15.88 -17.94
N VAL A 248 -2.58 -16.97 -17.20
CA VAL A 248 -1.72 -17.34 -16.09
C VAL A 248 -1.20 -18.76 -16.30
N ARG A 249 0.07 -18.97 -16.00
CA ARG A 249 0.71 -20.28 -15.93
C ARG A 249 1.38 -20.44 -14.58
N LEU A 250 1.01 -21.50 -13.87
CA LEU A 250 1.66 -21.98 -12.66
C LEU A 250 2.44 -23.25 -13.00
N ASP A 251 3.72 -23.27 -12.70
CA ASP A 251 4.57 -24.45 -12.74
C ASP A 251 4.97 -24.80 -11.30
N TRP A 252 4.93 -26.08 -10.93
CA TRP A 252 5.33 -26.52 -9.59
C TRP A 252 6.25 -27.73 -9.62
N ARG A 253 6.98 -27.90 -8.51
CA ARG A 253 7.80 -29.09 -8.25
C ARG A 253 7.67 -29.50 -6.79
N ASP A 254 7.60 -30.81 -6.58
CA ASP A 254 7.64 -31.46 -5.27
C ASP A 254 6.55 -30.97 -4.31
N ILE A 255 5.34 -30.72 -4.82
CA ILE A 255 4.18 -30.40 -3.99
C ILE A 255 3.81 -31.62 -3.15
N LYS A 256 3.53 -31.37 -1.87
CA LYS A 256 3.02 -32.34 -0.91
C LYS A 256 1.84 -31.73 -0.17
N TYR A 257 0.82 -32.54 0.06
CA TYR A 257 -0.34 -32.17 0.84
C TYR A 257 -0.68 -33.31 1.83
N PRO A 258 -0.99 -33.02 3.12
CA PRO A 258 -0.91 -31.71 3.75
C PRO A 258 0.51 -31.14 3.76
N ILE A 259 0.63 -29.81 3.79
CA ILE A 259 1.92 -29.11 3.74
C ILE A 259 2.69 -29.28 5.05
N VAL A 260 1.94 -29.32 6.15
CA VAL A 260 2.43 -29.55 7.51
C VAL A 260 1.93 -30.92 7.98
N GLY A 261 2.83 -31.75 8.52
CA GLY A 261 2.55 -33.12 8.98
C GLY A 261 3.47 -34.17 8.35
N ASP A 262 3.59 -35.33 8.99
CA ASP A 262 4.59 -36.34 8.64
C ASP A 262 4.18 -37.24 7.46
N THR A 263 2.88 -37.39 7.19
CA THR A 263 2.34 -38.32 6.19
C THR A 263 1.64 -37.58 5.04
N PRO A 264 2.31 -37.33 3.90
CA PRO A 264 1.69 -36.68 2.74
C PRO A 264 0.67 -37.61 2.07
N GLN A 265 -0.57 -37.15 1.98
CA GLN A 265 -1.70 -37.86 1.35
C GLN A 265 -1.68 -37.72 -0.17
N LEU A 266 -1.20 -36.58 -0.67
CA LEU A 266 -1.07 -36.28 -2.08
C LEU A 266 0.32 -35.73 -2.35
N GLN A 267 0.97 -36.27 -3.39
CA GLN A 267 2.25 -35.79 -3.86
C GLN A 267 2.22 -35.53 -5.36
N SER A 268 2.89 -34.48 -5.79
CA SER A 268 3.12 -34.19 -7.19
C SER A 268 4.55 -33.73 -7.41
N GLY A 269 5.36 -34.59 -8.02
CA GLY A 269 6.77 -34.26 -8.31
C GLY A 269 6.92 -33.09 -9.27
N LYS A 270 6.01 -32.96 -10.24
CA LYS A 270 5.92 -31.80 -11.13
C LYS A 270 4.52 -31.66 -11.73
N GLY A 271 4.18 -30.43 -12.08
CA GLY A 271 3.03 -30.18 -12.92
C GLY A 271 2.93 -28.74 -13.37
N THR A 272 1.90 -28.50 -14.16
CA THR A 272 1.61 -27.23 -14.78
C THR A 272 0.10 -26.99 -14.76
N LEU A 273 -0.30 -25.76 -14.44
CA LEU A 273 -1.66 -25.28 -14.55
C LEU A 273 -1.64 -24.05 -15.47
N ARG A 274 -2.56 -24.00 -16.42
CA ARG A 274 -2.85 -22.81 -17.22
C ARG A 274 -4.28 -22.37 -16.99
N MET A 275 -4.47 -21.08 -16.79
CA MET A 275 -5.78 -20.43 -16.64
C MET A 275 -5.84 -19.29 -17.64
N ILE A 276 -6.84 -19.30 -18.53
CA ILE A 276 -6.99 -18.32 -19.61
C ILE A 276 -8.46 -17.91 -19.73
N GLY A 277 -8.74 -16.61 -19.78
CA GLY A 277 -10.07 -16.07 -20.07
C GLY A 277 -10.49 -14.97 -19.09
N LEU A 278 -11.77 -14.62 -19.11
CA LEU A 278 -12.35 -13.65 -18.18
C LEU A 278 -12.52 -14.28 -16.79
N LEU A 279 -12.58 -13.47 -15.74
CA LEU A 279 -12.91 -13.97 -14.39
C LEU A 279 -14.28 -14.67 -14.32
N THR A 280 -15.20 -14.31 -15.22
CA THR A 280 -16.53 -14.93 -15.37
C THR A 280 -16.56 -16.13 -16.34
N ASP A 281 -15.58 -16.24 -17.24
CA ASP A 281 -15.49 -17.32 -18.24
C ASP A 281 -14.02 -17.64 -18.52
N TYR A 282 -13.46 -18.51 -17.68
CA TYR A 282 -12.07 -18.95 -17.81
C TYR A 282 -11.98 -20.44 -18.10
N ARG A 283 -10.92 -20.80 -18.83
CA ARG A 283 -10.54 -22.19 -19.11
C ARG A 283 -9.33 -22.55 -18.28
N LEU A 284 -9.44 -23.67 -17.59
CA LEU A 284 -8.38 -24.23 -16.76
C LEU A 284 -7.87 -25.52 -17.38
N LYS A 285 -6.55 -25.64 -17.53
CA LYS A 285 -5.87 -26.86 -17.99
C LYS A 285 -4.77 -27.22 -17.00
N ILE A 286 -4.92 -28.38 -16.36
CA ILE A 286 -3.91 -28.96 -15.47
C ILE A 286 -3.23 -30.13 -16.17
N ASN A 287 -1.92 -30.22 -16.03
CA ASN A 287 -1.14 -31.40 -16.38
C ASN A 287 -0.19 -31.69 -15.21
N ALA A 288 -0.44 -32.78 -14.50
CA ALA A 288 0.24 -33.13 -13.26
C ALA A 288 0.41 -34.63 -13.15
N GLN A 289 1.53 -35.06 -12.57
CA GLN A 289 1.68 -36.41 -12.06
C GLN A 289 1.25 -36.40 -10.60
N LEU A 290 0.23 -37.19 -10.26
CA LEU A 290 -0.30 -37.30 -8.90
C LEU A 290 -0.02 -38.70 -8.38
N ASN A 291 0.66 -38.76 -7.24
CA ASN A 291 0.81 -39.98 -6.45
C ASN A 291 -0.08 -39.80 -5.22
N GLN A 292 -1.13 -40.61 -5.12
CA GLN A 292 -2.00 -40.65 -3.95
C GLN A 292 -1.65 -41.88 -3.13
N ALA A 293 -1.62 -41.75 -1.81
CA ALA A 293 -1.32 -42.88 -0.91
C ALA A 293 -2.34 -44.04 -1.03
N TYR A 294 -3.52 -43.79 -1.61
CA TYR A 294 -4.62 -44.76 -1.70
C TYR A 294 -5.02 -45.20 -3.12
N LEU A 295 -4.37 -44.69 -4.18
CA LEU A 295 -4.67 -45.09 -5.58
C LEU A 295 -3.37 -45.17 -6.41
N PRO A 296 -3.04 -46.32 -7.03
CA PRO A 296 -1.85 -46.45 -7.86
C PRO A 296 -1.98 -45.63 -9.16
N ASN A 297 -0.99 -44.76 -9.39
CA ASN A 297 -0.60 -44.08 -10.64
C ASN A 297 -1.69 -43.93 -11.72
N THR A 298 -2.51 -42.88 -11.65
CA THR A 298 -3.38 -42.46 -12.76
C THR A 298 -2.78 -41.24 -13.50
N PRO A 299 -2.54 -41.32 -14.82
CA PRO A 299 -2.13 -40.15 -15.60
C PRO A 299 -3.32 -39.28 -15.99
N SER A 300 -3.12 -37.96 -15.91
CA SER A 300 -3.94 -36.88 -16.50
C SER A 300 -5.43 -36.81 -16.10
N LEU A 301 -5.74 -35.94 -15.13
CA LEU A 301 -7.10 -35.42 -14.91
C LEU A 301 -7.35 -34.19 -15.79
N PHE A 302 -8.26 -34.31 -16.75
CA PHE A 302 -8.84 -33.17 -17.48
C PHE A 302 -10.08 -32.68 -16.73
N ALA A 303 -9.95 -31.68 -15.87
CA ALA A 303 -11.10 -31.00 -15.27
C ALA A 303 -11.45 -29.76 -16.11
N LYS A 304 -12.56 -29.82 -16.86
CA LYS A 304 -13.18 -28.64 -17.49
C LYS A 304 -14.24 -28.12 -16.50
N TYR A 305 -13.87 -27.14 -15.68
CA TYR A 305 -14.83 -26.45 -14.83
C TYR A 305 -15.41 -25.27 -15.61
N SER A 306 -16.73 -25.22 -15.74
CA SER A 306 -17.50 -24.09 -16.28
C SER A 306 -18.47 -23.71 -15.17
N PRO A 307 -18.30 -22.57 -14.47
CA PRO A 307 -19.35 -22.10 -13.59
C PRO A 307 -20.54 -21.75 -14.47
N SER A 308 -21.63 -22.51 -14.33
CA SER A 308 -22.92 -22.13 -14.91
C SER A 308 -23.53 -21.14 -13.93
N ILE A 309 -23.96 -19.97 -14.42
CA ILE A 309 -24.80 -19.03 -13.68
C ILE A 309 -26.11 -19.72 -13.31
#